data_AF-A0A6G3LQ91-F1
#
_entry.id   AF-A0A6G3LQ91-F1
#
_cell.length_a   1.000
_cell.length_b   1.000
_cell.length_c   1.000
_cell.angle_alpha   90.00
_cell.angle_beta   90.00
_cell.angle_gamma   90.00
#
_symmetry.space_group_name_H-M   'P 1'
#
loop_
_entity.id
_entity.type
_entity.pdbx_description
1 polymer ?
#
loop_
_entity_poly.entity_id
_entity_poly.type
_entity_poly.pdbx_seq_one_letter_code
_entity_poly.pdbx_strand_id
1 'polypeptide(L)'
;MDINEILKLVLNEAEKCFSCGFCESVCPTIAFGPHRGYGPRGRVIILRTWLRGEGEITEEGLASIYSCLLCNACSTVCPARIRVGDLVRDARALLWARGLPEGVRVVSR
;
A
#
# COMPACT_ATOMS: atom_id res chain seq x y z
N MET A 1 -0.51 -16.67 -10.15
CA MET A 1 -1.50 -15.60 -10.25
C MET A 1 -1.01 -14.64 -11.30
N ASP A 2 -1.83 -14.35 -12.30
CA ASP A 2 -1.47 -13.40 -13.36
C ASP A 2 -1.43 -11.97 -12.80
N ILE A 3 -0.66 -11.07 -13.42
CA ILE A 3 -0.52 -9.68 -12.98
C ILE A 3 -1.87 -8.95 -12.99
N ASN A 4 -2.77 -9.28 -13.92
CA ASN A 4 -4.11 -8.71 -13.98
C ASN A 4 -5.00 -9.18 -12.83
N GLU A 5 -4.79 -10.40 -12.34
CA GLU A 5 -5.50 -10.91 -11.16
C GLU A 5 -5.04 -10.17 -9.91
N ILE A 6 -3.74 -9.97 -9.75
CA ILE A 6 -3.17 -9.20 -8.63
C ILE A 6 -3.69 -7.75 -8.67
N LEU A 7 -3.73 -7.13 -9.85
CA LEU A 7 -4.27 -5.78 -10.02
C LEU A 7 -5.72 -5.68 -9.54
N LYS A 8 -6.58 -6.59 -9.98
CA LYS A 8 -7.99 -6.64 -9.56
C LYS A 8 -8.13 -6.85 -8.06
N LEU A 9 -7.32 -7.74 -7.47
CA LEU A 9 -7.34 -8.00 -6.03
C LEU A 9 -6.97 -6.75 -5.21
N VAL A 10 -5.87 -6.07 -5.58
CA VAL A 10 -5.41 -4.87 -4.88
C VAL A 10 -6.44 -3.75 -5.00
N LEU A 11 -6.99 -3.52 -6.20
CA LEU A 11 -8.01 -2.49 -6.41
C LEU A 11 -9.27 -2.79 -5.59
N ASN A 12 -9.81 -4.01 -5.67
CA ASN A 12 -11.01 -4.40 -4.94
C ASN A 12 -10.85 -4.24 -3.42
N GLU A 13 -9.70 -4.61 -2.85
CA GLU A 13 -9.43 -4.40 -1.43
C GLU A 13 -9.32 -2.91 -1.09
N ALA A 14 -8.69 -2.10 -1.94
CA ALA A 14 -8.53 -0.67 -1.70
C ALA A 14 -9.85 0.10 -1.79
N GLU A 15 -10.79 -0.35 -2.64
CA GLU A 15 -12.11 0.27 -2.81
C GLU A 15 -13.03 0.12 -1.59
N LYS A 16 -12.80 -0.89 -0.75
CA LYS A 16 -13.53 -1.06 0.52
C LYS A 16 -13.24 0.06 1.52
N CYS A 17 -12.18 0.85 1.31
CA CYS A 17 -11.78 1.91 2.22
C CYS A 17 -12.71 3.14 2.13
N PHE A 18 -13.42 3.40 3.22
CA PHE A 18 -14.24 4.61 3.42
C PHE A 18 -13.55 5.66 4.33
N SER A 19 -12.22 5.59 4.44
CA SER A 19 -11.37 6.62 5.07
C SER A 19 -11.59 6.92 6.57
N CYS A 20 -12.20 6.02 7.34
CA CYS A 20 -12.52 6.21 8.77
C CYS A 20 -11.32 6.47 9.71
N GLY A 21 -10.13 5.97 9.39
CA GLY A 21 -8.91 6.23 10.17
C GLY A 21 -8.64 5.33 11.38
N PHE A 22 -9.48 4.32 11.68
CA PHE A 22 -9.23 3.37 12.78
C PHE A 22 -7.87 2.66 12.71
N CYS A 23 -7.38 2.43 11.50
CA CYS A 23 -6.10 1.78 11.27
C CYS A 23 -4.89 2.65 11.61
N GLU A 24 -5.05 3.97 11.74
CA GLU A 24 -3.93 4.90 11.88
C GLU A 24 -3.20 4.72 13.22
N SER A 25 -3.94 4.62 14.34
CA SER A 25 -3.36 4.58 15.70
C SER A 25 -2.55 3.32 15.98
N VAL A 26 -2.81 2.22 15.27
CA VAL A 26 -2.11 0.94 15.44
C VAL A 26 -0.94 0.76 14.48
N CYS A 27 -0.70 1.72 13.58
CA CYS A 27 0.39 1.62 12.63
C CYS A 27 1.69 2.17 13.24
N PRO A 28 2.75 1.36 13.37
CA PRO A 28 4.00 1.84 13.96
C PRO A 28 4.71 2.89 13.08
N THR A 29 4.53 2.83 11.76
CA THR A 29 5.28 3.69 10.82
C THR A 29 4.67 5.08 10.66
N ILE A 30 3.42 5.29 11.10
CA ILE A 30 2.76 6.59 10.93
C ILE A 30 3.45 7.69 11.75
N ALA A 31 4.01 7.34 12.91
CA ALA A 31 4.70 8.26 13.80
C ALA A 31 6.08 8.70 13.27
N PHE A 32 6.67 7.91 12.38
CA PHE A 32 7.98 8.18 11.78
C PHE A 32 7.88 8.76 10.36
N GLY A 33 6.67 8.78 9.79
CA GLY A 33 6.43 9.34 8.47
C GLY A 33 6.24 10.86 8.51
N PRO A 34 6.64 11.60 7.47
CA PRO A 34 6.53 13.06 7.41
C PRO A 34 5.07 13.58 7.44
N HIS A 35 4.12 12.76 7.00
CA HIS A 35 2.69 13.10 7.00
C HIS A 35 1.83 11.82 7.05
N ARG A 36 0.51 12.00 7.14
CA ARG A 36 -0.47 10.89 7.27
C ARG A 36 -0.49 9.91 6.09
N GLY A 37 0.14 10.26 4.96
CA GLY A 37 0.28 9.38 3.81
C GLY A 37 1.09 8.11 4.11
N TYR A 38 1.96 8.16 5.13
CA TYR A 38 2.78 7.04 5.60
C TYR A 38 2.05 6.11 6.58
N GLY A 39 0.78 6.41 6.87
CA GLY A 39 -0.13 5.52 7.59
C GLY A 39 -0.80 4.50 6.67
N PRO A 40 -1.47 3.47 7.23
CA PRO A 40 -2.12 2.41 6.48
C PRO A 40 -3.26 2.94 5.60
N ARG A 41 -4.05 3.91 6.09
CA ARG A 41 -5.09 4.55 5.27
C ARG A 41 -4.48 5.32 4.11
N GLY A 42 -3.42 6.09 4.37
CA GLY A 42 -2.69 6.83 3.34
C GLY A 42 -2.23 5.91 2.21
N ARG A 43 -1.59 4.79 2.54
CA ARG A 43 -1.15 3.77 1.57
C ARG A 43 -2.30 3.20 0.75
N VAL A 44 -3.43 2.89 1.38
CA VAL A 44 -4.61 2.38 0.67
C VAL A 44 -5.15 3.43 -0.33
N ILE A 45 -5.20 4.70 0.06
CA ILE A 45 -5.64 5.79 -0.82
C ILE A 45 -4.67 5.97 -1.99
N ILE A 46 -3.36 6.02 -1.72
CA ILE A 46 -2.32 6.13 -2.75
C ILE A 46 -2.46 5.01 -3.78
N LEU A 47 -2.59 3.76 -3.31
CA LEU A 47 -2.74 2.60 -4.19
C LEU A 47 -4.05 2.63 -4.97
N ARG A 48 -5.16 3.04 -4.36
CA ARG A 48 -6.45 3.18 -5.04
C ARG A 48 -6.38 4.20 -6.17
N THR A 49 -5.86 5.40 -5.89
CA THR A 49 -5.75 6.50 -6.87
C THR A 49 -4.85 6.08 -8.02
N TRP A 50 -3.70 5.48 -7.73
CA TRP A 50 -2.78 4.96 -8.75
C TRP A 50 -3.43 3.90 -9.65
N LEU A 51 -4.09 2.90 -9.05
CA LEU A 51 -4.71 1.80 -9.80
C LEU A 51 -5.95 2.22 -10.59
N ARG A 52 -6.61 3.32 -10.22
CA ARG A 52 -7.69 3.92 -11.00
C ARG A 52 -7.20 4.78 -12.16
N GLY A 53 -5.90 5.04 -12.27
CA GLY A 53 -5.35 5.97 -13.24
C GLY A 53 -5.72 7.44 -12.94
N GLU A 54 -6.11 7.75 -11.70
CA GLU A 54 -6.45 9.10 -11.24
C GLU A 54 -5.18 9.91 -10.88
N GLY A 55 -4.00 9.29 -10.94
CA GLY A 55 -2.71 9.92 -10.71
C GLY A 55 -1.54 8.95 -10.88
N GLU A 56 -0.35 9.48 -11.09
CA GLU A 56 0.89 8.70 -11.14
C GLU A 56 1.41 8.39 -9.74
N ILE A 57 2.17 7.30 -9.62
CA ILE A 57 2.86 6.98 -8.36
C ILE A 57 4.10 7.86 -8.23
N THR A 58 4.11 8.73 -7.22
CA THR A 58 5.25 9.62 -6.94
C THR A 58 6.34 8.88 -6.16
N GLU A 59 7.56 9.44 -6.12
CA GLU A 59 8.63 8.95 -5.24
C GLU A 59 8.21 8.91 -3.77
N GLU A 60 7.46 9.92 -3.30
CA GLU A 60 6.92 9.95 -1.95
C GLU A 60 5.84 8.87 -1.73
N GLY A 61 5.01 8.61 -2.74
CA GLY A 61 4.05 7.50 -2.74
C GLY A 61 4.75 6.15 -2.63
N LEU A 62 5.82 5.95 -3.39
CA LEU A 62 6.69 4.76 -3.29
C LEU A 62 7.32 4.65 -1.91
N ALA A 63 7.92 5.72 -1.38
CA ALA A 63 8.50 5.73 -0.04
C ALA A 63 7.47 5.38 1.04
N SER A 64 6.24 5.90 0.94
CA SER A 64 5.15 5.52 1.83
C SER A 64 4.81 4.02 1.73
N ILE A 65 4.66 3.48 0.52
CA ILE A 65 4.35 2.06 0.31
C ILE A 65 5.48 1.16 0.84
N TYR A 66 6.73 1.52 0.55
CA TYR A 66 7.91 0.74 0.92
C TYR A 66 8.32 0.89 2.40
N SER A 67 7.87 1.95 3.09
CA SER A 67 8.03 2.05 4.55
C SER A 67 7.12 1.10 5.34
N CYS A 68 6.12 0.47 4.71
CA CYS A 68 5.24 -0.49 5.40
C CYS A 68 6.02 -1.73 5.90
N LEU A 69 5.87 -2.08 7.17
CA LEU A 69 6.50 -3.26 7.78
C LEU A 69 5.74 -4.57 7.49
N LEU A 70 4.60 -4.52 6.80
CA LEU A 70 3.72 -5.67 6.54
C LEU A 70 3.23 -6.40 7.82
N CYS A 71 3.26 -5.73 8.98
CA CYS A 71 2.92 -6.32 10.28
C CYS A 71 1.43 -6.64 10.50
N ASN A 72 0.54 -6.21 9.59
CA ASN A 72 -0.92 -6.42 9.66
C ASN A 72 -1.64 -5.88 10.91
N ALA A 73 -1.00 -5.08 11.78
CA ALA A 73 -1.66 -4.48 12.95
C ALA A 73 -2.93 -3.68 12.56
N CYS A 74 -2.86 -2.91 11.48
CA CYS A 74 -3.98 -2.16 10.91
C CYS A 74 -5.16 -3.03 10.44
N SER A 75 -4.90 -4.25 10.00
CA SER A 75 -5.94 -5.17 9.54
C SER A 75 -6.83 -5.65 10.70
N THR A 76 -6.28 -5.74 11.92
CA THR A 76 -7.00 -6.22 13.11
C THR A 76 -8.10 -5.26 13.59
N VAL A 77 -8.01 -3.98 13.21
CA VAL A 77 -8.94 -2.92 13.64
C VAL A 77 -9.78 -2.36 12.48
N CYS A 78 -9.60 -2.87 11.25
CA CYS A 78 -10.28 -2.32 10.09
C CYS A 78 -11.76 -2.75 10.05
N PRO A 79 -12.73 -1.83 10.16
CA PRO A 79 -14.16 -2.19 10.10
C PRO A 79 -14.58 -2.72 8.72
N ALA A 80 -13.90 -2.28 7.65
CA ALA A 80 -14.07 -2.79 6.28
C ALA A 80 -13.36 -4.13 6.02
N ARG A 81 -12.67 -4.70 7.02
CA ARG A 81 -11.93 -5.97 6.94
C ARG A 81 -10.88 -6.01 5.83
N ILE A 82 -10.26 -4.87 5.53
CA ILE A 82 -9.17 -4.78 4.56
C ILE A 82 -7.92 -5.39 5.17
N ARG A 83 -7.29 -6.33 4.47
CA ARG A 83 -5.98 -6.86 4.86
C ARG A 83 -4.88 -5.97 4.31
N VAL A 84 -4.66 -4.82 4.96
CA VAL A 84 -3.78 -3.76 4.44
C VAL A 84 -2.34 -4.23 4.25
N GLY A 85 -1.82 -5.08 5.14
CA GLY A 85 -0.48 -5.65 4.95
C GLY A 85 -0.38 -6.50 3.69
N ASP A 86 -1.38 -7.35 3.44
CA ASP A 86 -1.46 -8.17 2.22
C ASP A 86 -1.63 -7.29 0.97
N LEU A 87 -2.52 -6.31 1.02
CA LEU A 87 -2.74 -5.33 -0.05
C LEU A 87 -1.43 -4.61 -0.41
N VAL A 88 -0.63 -4.19 0.58
CA VAL A 88 0.65 -3.51 0.32
C VAL A 88 1.69 -4.48 -0.23
N ARG A 89 1.75 -5.73 0.25
CA ARG A 89 2.62 -6.77 -0.31
C ARG A 89 2.32 -7.00 -1.79
N ASP A 90 1.05 -7.18 -2.11
CA ASP A 90 0.61 -7.48 -3.47
C ASP A 90 0.80 -6.26 -4.39
N ALA A 91 0.60 -5.04 -3.87
CA ALA A 91 0.92 -3.82 -4.58
C ALA A 91 2.43 -3.66 -4.87
N ARG A 92 3.32 -4.05 -3.94
CA ARG A 92 4.77 -4.06 -4.20
C ARG A 92 5.12 -4.99 -5.36
N ALA A 93 4.45 -6.14 -5.50
CA ALA A 93 4.64 -7.02 -6.65
C ALA A 93 4.20 -6.34 -7.96
N LEU A 94 3.09 -5.59 -7.96
CA LEU A 94 2.64 -4.80 -9.12
C LEU A 94 3.60 -3.68 -9.51
N LEU A 95 4.18 -3.00 -8.51
CA LEU A 95 5.17 -1.94 -8.70
C LEU A 95 6.47 -2.53 -9.24
N TRP A 96 6.92 -3.65 -8.69
CA TRP A 96 8.10 -4.37 -9.15
C TRP A 96 7.99 -4.80 -10.61
N ALA A 97 6.83 -5.36 -11.00
CA ALA A 97 6.55 -5.74 -12.39
C ALA A 97 6.54 -4.52 -13.36
N ARG A 98 6.40 -3.30 -12.84
CA ARG A 98 6.49 -2.04 -13.58
C ARG A 98 7.86 -1.35 -13.46
N GLY A 99 8.84 -2.00 -12.85
CA GLY A 99 10.20 -1.47 -12.69
C GLY A 99 10.40 -0.52 -11.52
N LEU A 100 9.50 -0.56 -10.51
CA LEU A 100 9.53 0.36 -9.36
C LEU A 100 9.83 -0.35 -8.02
N PRO A 101 10.63 0.29 -7.14
CA PRO A 101 11.26 1.59 -7.31
C PRO A 101 12.50 1.49 -8.21
N GLU A 102 12.80 2.57 -8.93
CA GLU A 102 13.95 2.62 -9.84
C GLU A 102 15.26 2.36 -9.09
N GLY A 103 16.21 1.68 -9.74
CA GLY A 103 17.57 1.50 -9.21
C GLY A 103 17.75 0.39 -8.16
N VAL A 104 16.71 -0.36 -7.78
CA VAL A 104 16.87 -1.55 -6.93
C VAL A 104 17.48 -2.70 -7.72
N ARG A 105 18.77 -2.99 -7.48
CA ARG A 105 19.42 -4.22 -7.99
C ARG A 105 19.11 -5.37 -7.04
N VAL A 106 18.61 -6.48 -7.58
CA VAL A 106 18.58 -7.76 -6.86
C VAL A 106 20.03 -8.17 -6.60
N VAL A 107 20.46 -8.07 -5.35
CA VAL A 107 21.72 -8.67 -4.91
C VAL A 107 21.42 -10.13 -4.62
N SER A 108 21.46 -10.99 -5.64
CA SER A 108 21.44 -12.43 -5.42
C SER A 108 22.73 -12.78 -4.69
N ARG A 109 22.61 -13.23 -3.43
CA ARG A 109 23.66 -14.04 -2.82
C ARG A 109 23.51 -15.47 -3.32
#